data_AF-A0A951NJ63-F1
#
_entry.id   AF-A0A951NJ63-F1
#
_cell.length_a   1.000
_cell.length_b   1.000
_cell.length_c   1.000
_cell.angle_alpha   90.00
_cell.angle_beta   90.00
_cell.angle_gamma   90.00
#
_symmetry.space_group_name_H-M   'P 1'
#
loop_
_entity.id
_entity.type
_entity.pdbx_description
1 polymer ?
#
loop_
_entity_poly.entity_id
_entity_poly.type
_entity_poly.pdbx_seq_one_letter_code
_entity_poly.pdbx_strand_id
1 'polypeptide(L)' 'MPRKGPAPKHPVVTDPVYGSPLVTSLINKVLVAGKRSVAERIVYGALEGCR' A
#
# COMPACT_ATOMS: atom_id res chain seq x y z
N MET A 1 -1.66 3.12 20.51
CA MET A 1 -3.06 2.73 20.84
C MET A 1 -3.59 3.76 21.84
N PRO A 2 -4.47 4.68 21.43
CA PRO A 2 -4.77 5.82 22.29
C PRO A 2 -5.90 5.50 23.28
N ARG A 3 -5.69 5.84 24.55
CA ARG A 3 -6.76 5.97 25.55
C ARG A 3 -7.38 7.38 25.58
N LYS A 4 -6.74 8.40 24.97
CA LYS A 4 -7.25 9.78 24.82
C LYS A 4 -6.63 10.42 23.57
N GLY A 5 -7.40 11.20 22.81
CA GLY A 5 -6.94 11.92 21.61
C GLY A 5 -6.81 11.07 20.32
N PRO A 6 -6.77 11.71 19.14
CA PRO A 6 -6.59 11.00 17.86
C PRO A 6 -5.15 10.49 17.72
N ALA A 7 -5.00 9.26 17.21
CA ALA A 7 -3.67 8.74 16.87
C ALA A 7 -3.09 9.51 15.67
N PRO A 8 -1.79 9.84 15.68
CA PRO A 8 -1.13 10.45 14.53
C PRO A 8 -1.17 9.47 13.34
N LYS A 9 -1.45 10.01 12.14
CA LYS A 9 -1.37 9.24 10.90
C LYS A 9 0.07 9.22 10.42
N HIS A 10 0.57 8.04 10.08
CA HIS A 10 1.90 7.89 9.50
C HIS A 10 1.89 8.28 8.01
N PRO A 11 2.91 9.04 7.55
CA PRO A 11 3.05 9.34 6.13
C PRO A 11 3.37 8.05 5.35
N VAL A 12 2.80 7.94 4.15
CA VAL A 12 3.01 6.81 3.24
C VAL A 12 4.03 7.21 2.18
N VAL A 13 5.04 6.37 1.95
CA VAL A 13 6.02 6.57 0.88
C VAL A 13 5.33 6.37 -0.48
N THR A 14 5.64 7.22 -1.45
CA THR A 14 5.10 7.12 -2.80
C THR A 14 5.61 5.85 -3.50
N ASP A 15 4.74 5.23 -4.29
CA ASP A 15 5.08 4.03 -5.05
C ASP A 15 6.16 4.35 -6.12
N PRO A 16 7.20 3.51 -6.30
CA PRO A 16 8.27 3.77 -7.25
C PRO A 16 7.88 3.56 -8.71
N VAL A 17 6.83 2.77 -9.00
CA VAL A 17 6.41 2.45 -10.38
C VAL A 17 5.39 3.47 -10.88
N TYR A 18 4.38 3.76 -10.06
CA TYR A 18 3.27 4.65 -10.43
C TYR A 18 3.36 6.04 -9.79
N GLY A 19 4.36 6.31 -8.94
CA GLY A 19 4.57 7.61 -8.31
C GLY A 19 3.47 8.04 -7.34
N SER A 20 2.54 7.15 -6.99
CA SER A 20 1.33 7.49 -6.25
C SER A 20 1.35 6.93 -4.82
N PRO A 21 1.01 7.73 -3.79
CA PRO A 21 0.86 7.22 -2.43
C PRO A 21 -0.36 6.30 -2.28
N LEU A 22 -1.33 6.40 -3.20
CA LEU A 22 -2.53 5.55 -3.18
C LEU A 22 -2.19 4.10 -3.52
N VAL A 23 -1.29 3.88 -4.48
CA VAL A 23 -0.84 2.54 -4.89
C VAL A 23 -0.11 1.86 -3.74
N THR A 24 0.81 2.56 -3.06
CA THR A 24 1.46 2.03 -1.85
C THR A 24 0.44 1.69 -0.76
N SER A 25 -0.58 2.54 -0.57
CA SER A 25 -1.64 2.30 0.43
C SER A 25 -2.48 1.06 0.08
N LEU A 26 -2.68 0.78 -1.21
CA LEU A 26 -3.37 -0.41 -1.70
C LEU A 26 -2.52 -1.66 -1.47
N ILE A 27 -1.23 -1.63 -1.83
CA ILE A 27 -0.28 -2.73 -1.59
C ILE A 27 -0.24 -3.09 -0.11
N ASN A 28 -0.15 -2.10 0.78
CA ASN A 28 -0.12 -2.32 2.23
C ASN A 28 -1.42 -2.94 2.78
N LYS A 29 -2.57 -2.71 2.14
CA LYS A 29 -3.85 -3.32 2.51
C LYS A 29 -4.02 -4.74 1.96
N VAL A 30 -3.44 -5.02 0.79
CA VAL A 30 -3.43 -6.37 0.18
C VAL A 30 -2.39 -7.29 0.83
N LEU A 31 -1.40 -6.72 1.54
CA LEU A 31 -0.34 -7.43 2.22
C LEU A 31 -0.86 -8.46 3.24
N VAL A 32 -0.62 -9.75 2.97
CA VAL A 32 -0.90 -10.85 3.90
C VAL A 32 0.41 -11.49 4.37
N ALA A 33 0.51 -11.75 5.67
CA ALA A 33 1.66 -12.42 6.30
C ALA A 33 3.02 -11.75 6.01
N GLY A 34 3.04 -10.42 5.82
CA GLY A 34 4.27 -9.66 5.55
C GLY A 34 4.88 -9.88 4.16
N LYS A 35 4.19 -10.56 3.24
CA LYS A 35 4.71 -10.90 1.91
C LYS A 35 4.61 -9.73 0.92
N ARG A 36 5.49 -8.73 1.07
CA ARG A 36 5.42 -7.48 0.29
C ARG A 36 5.64 -7.68 -1.21
N SER A 37 6.65 -8.46 -1.58
CA SER A 37 6.93 -8.76 -3.00
C SER A 37 5.76 -9.46 -3.69
N VAL A 38 4.98 -10.30 -2.97
CA VAL A 38 3.80 -10.95 -3.53
C VAL A 38 2.65 -9.95 -3.72
N ALA A 39 2.42 -9.08 -2.73
CA ALA A 39 1.39 -8.05 -2.83
C ALA A 39 1.69 -7.05 -3.97
N GLU A 40 2.95 -6.63 -4.13
CA GLU A 40 3.39 -5.77 -5.24
C GLU A 40 3.11 -6.41 -6.60
N ARG A 41 3.49 -7.69 -6.79
CA ARG A 41 3.22 -8.42 -8.04
C ARG A 41 1.73 -8.51 -8.38
N ILE A 42 0.88 -8.78 -7.38
CA ILE A 42 -0.57 -8.86 -7.59
C ILE A 42 -1.13 -7.49 -8.01
N VAL A 43 -0.78 -6.43 -7.29
CA VAL A 43 -1.30 -5.09 -7.57
C VAL A 43 -0.83 -4.58 -8.92
N TYR A 44 0.47 -4.68 -9.22
CA TYR A 44 1.00 -4.23 -10.51
C TYR A 44 0.43 -5.04 -11.68
N GLY A 45 0.35 -6.36 -11.57
CA GLY A 45 -0.26 -7.19 -12.61
C GLY A 45 -1.75 -6.87 -12.84
N ALA A 46 -2.50 -6.55 -11.77
CA ALA A 46 -3.89 -6.13 -11.90
C ALA A 46 -4.05 -4.75 -12.56
N LEU A 47 -3.14 -3.80 -12.26
CA LEU A 47 -3.15 -2.47 -12.87
C LEU A 47 -2.76 -2.51 -14.35
N GLU A 48 -1.82 -3.38 -14.73
CA GLU A 48 -1.46 -3.60 -16.13
C GLU A 48 -2.60 -4.23 -16.92
N GLY A 49 -3.33 -5.20 -16.35
CA GLY A 49 -4.46 -5.87 -17.01
C GLY A 49 -5.72 -5.02 -17.19
N CYS A 50 -5.86 -3.92 -16.44
CA CYS A 50 -6.98 -2.97 -16.53
C CYS A 50 -6.70 -1.79 -17.47
N ARG A 51 -5.54 -1.76 -18.12
CA ARG A 51 -5.15 -0.74 -19.09
C ARG A 51 -5.70 -1.05 -20.48
#